data_AF-A0A223I3Z8-F1
#
_entry.id   AF-A0A223I3Z8-F1
#
_cell.length_a   1.000
_cell.length_b   1.000
_cell.length_c   1.000
_cell.angle_alpha   90.00
_cell.angle_beta   90.00
_cell.angle_gamma   90.00
#
_symmetry.space_group_name_H-M   'P 1'
#
loop_
_entity.id
_entity.type
_entity.pdbx_description
1 polymer ?
#
loop_
_entity_poly.entity_id
_entity_poly.type
_entity_poly.pdbx_seq_one_letter_code
_entity_poly.pdbx_strand_id
1 'polypeptide(L)'
;MKTSVFKADKYLIDIALKAANDNIDGKAYVGRIVSGDRFVSSKEEARRLGQQFSAYAVEMEGAAIAHTAYLNNIPFVIIRSISDNADGNATSDFNLFVKKASIVSSNIVKK
;
A
#
# COMPACT_ATOMS: atom_id res chain seq x y z
N MET A 1 -16.86 13.78 -8.41
CA MET A 1 -15.53 13.23 -8.75
C MET A 1 -15.73 12.23 -9.89
N LYS A 2 -14.93 12.23 -10.95
CA LYS A 2 -15.15 11.34 -12.13
C LYS A 2 -14.83 9.87 -11.85
N THR A 3 -13.97 9.60 -10.87
CA THR A 3 -13.57 8.26 -10.43
C THR A 3 -12.99 8.35 -9.02
N SER A 4 -13.03 7.25 -8.26
CA SER A 4 -12.29 7.03 -7.02
C SER A 4 -11.22 5.93 -7.16
N VAL A 5 -11.00 5.44 -8.38
CA VAL A 5 -10.01 4.41 -8.72
C VAL A 5 -8.99 5.02 -9.67
N PHE A 6 -7.74 5.09 -9.22
CA PHE A 6 -6.61 5.61 -9.97
C PHE A 6 -5.69 4.43 -10.33
N LYS A 7 -5.47 4.20 -11.62
CA LYS A 7 -4.61 3.11 -12.10
C LYS A 7 -3.15 3.56 -12.02
N ALA A 8 -2.33 2.81 -11.29
CA ALA A 8 -0.88 2.98 -11.30
C ALA A 8 -0.31 2.63 -12.67
N ASP A 9 0.83 3.23 -12.99
CA ASP A 9 1.53 3.04 -14.25
C ASP A 9 2.10 1.62 -14.35
N LYS A 10 1.87 0.95 -15.49
CA LYS A 10 2.28 -0.44 -15.67
C LYS A 10 3.81 -0.62 -15.64
N TYR A 11 4.55 0.29 -16.27
CA TYR A 11 6.00 0.21 -16.31
C TYR A 11 6.60 0.38 -14.90
N LEU A 12 6.07 1.33 -14.12
CA LEU A 12 6.48 1.51 -12.73
C LEU A 12 6.13 0.31 -11.84
N ILE A 13 4.98 -0.34 -12.04
CA ILE A 13 4.64 -1.60 -11.36
C ILE A 13 5.67 -2.69 -11.67
N ASP A 14 6.01 -2.87 -12.96
CA ASP A 14 6.92 -3.94 -13.39
C ASP A 14 8.34 -3.71 -12.82
N ILE A 15 8.83 -2.46 -12.79
CA ILE A 15 10.11 -2.11 -12.13
C ILE A 15 10.05 -2.40 -10.64
N ALA A 16 9.01 -1.92 -9.94
CA ALA A 16 8.89 -2.10 -8.50
C ALA A 16 8.79 -3.58 -8.10
N LEU A 17 8.06 -4.39 -8.89
CA LEU A 17 7.95 -5.83 -8.65
C LEU A 17 9.28 -6.55 -8.87
N LYS A 18 10.02 -6.19 -9.92
CA LYS A 18 11.38 -6.71 -10.13
C LYS A 18 12.31 -6.33 -8.98
N ALA A 19 12.33 -5.05 -8.59
CA ALA A 19 13.14 -4.57 -7.48
C ALA A 19 12.80 -5.27 -6.17
N ALA A 20 11.53 -5.58 -5.91
CA ALA A 20 11.13 -6.37 -4.75
C ALA A 20 11.70 -7.79 -4.82
N ASN A 21 11.49 -8.51 -5.92
CA ASN A 21 12.00 -9.87 -6.09
C ASN A 21 13.53 -9.98 -5.90
N ASP A 22 14.27 -8.93 -6.26
CA ASP A 22 15.73 -8.90 -6.19
C ASP A 22 16.27 -8.45 -4.82
N ASN A 23 15.50 -7.68 -4.02
CA ASN A 23 16.04 -6.93 -2.88
C ASN A 23 15.30 -7.12 -1.54
N ILE A 24 14.22 -7.90 -1.49
CA ILE A 24 13.51 -8.17 -0.23
C ILE A 24 13.48 -9.67 0.09
N ASP A 25 13.58 -10.00 1.37
CA ASP A 25 13.28 -11.33 1.87
C ASP A 25 11.77 -11.40 2.18
N GLY A 26 11.01 -12.03 1.28
CA GLY A 26 9.55 -12.13 1.38
C GLY A 26 8.84 -12.22 0.04
N LYS A 27 7.55 -11.88 0.04
CA LYS A 27 6.70 -11.88 -1.15
C LYS A 27 6.14 -10.49 -1.40
N ALA A 28 6.18 -10.06 -2.65
CA ALA A 28 5.49 -8.87 -3.12
C ALA A 28 4.25 -9.27 -3.93
N TYR A 29 3.19 -8.48 -3.81
CA TYR A 29 1.93 -8.70 -4.51
C TYR A 29 1.49 -7.42 -5.21
N VAL A 30 0.95 -7.55 -6.42
CA VAL A 30 0.33 -6.44 -7.15
C VAL A 30 -1.18 -6.53 -6.93
N GLY A 31 -1.74 -5.52 -6.28
CA GLY A 31 -3.15 -5.50 -5.90
C GLY A 31 -3.66 -4.11 -5.56
N ARG A 32 -4.94 -4.02 -5.19
CA ARG A 32 -5.55 -2.74 -4.82
C ARG A 32 -5.18 -2.35 -3.39
N ILE A 33 -4.76 -1.10 -3.23
CA ILE A 33 -4.60 -0.43 -1.93
C ILE A 33 -5.74 0.57 -1.79
N VAL A 34 -6.39 0.62 -0.63
CA VAL A 34 -7.45 1.60 -0.35
C VAL A 34 -7.00 2.57 0.73
N SER A 35 -7.44 3.82 0.62
CA SER A 35 -7.05 4.90 1.52
C SER A 35 -8.24 5.56 2.18
N GLY A 36 -8.06 5.98 3.42
CA GLY A 36 -9.01 6.82 4.12
C GLY A 36 -8.35 7.47 5.34
N ASP A 37 -8.91 8.57 5.81
CA ASP A 37 -8.33 9.36 6.90
C ASP A 37 -8.65 8.76 8.28
N ARG A 38 -8.30 7.48 8.45
CA ARG A 38 -8.52 6.72 9.68
C ARG A 38 -7.54 5.54 9.75
N PHE A 39 -6.92 5.38 10.90
CA PHE A 39 -6.18 4.17 11.22
C PHE A 39 -7.15 2.99 11.43
N VAL A 40 -7.12 2.02 10.52
CA VAL A 40 -7.98 0.83 10.58
C VAL A 40 -7.34 -0.20 11.49
N SER A 41 -7.88 -0.36 12.69
CA SER A 41 -7.33 -1.28 13.69
C SER A 41 -8.21 -2.48 14.00
N SER A 42 -9.48 -2.50 13.59
CA SER A 42 -10.39 -3.62 13.88
C SER A 42 -10.47 -4.62 12.72
N LYS A 43 -10.47 -5.90 13.09
CA LYS A 43 -10.52 -7.02 12.14
C LYS A 43 -11.79 -6.99 11.28
N GLU A 44 -12.91 -6.60 11.87
CA GLU A 44 -14.20 -6.51 11.22
C GLU A 44 -14.19 -5.45 10.12
N GLU A 45 -13.62 -4.28 10.41
CA GLU A 45 -13.48 -3.18 9.46
C GLU A 45 -12.50 -3.53 8.35
N ALA A 46 -11.34 -4.10 8.68
CA ALA A 46 -10.36 -4.56 7.71
C ALA A 46 -10.97 -5.60 6.76
N ARG A 47 -11.71 -6.58 7.29
CA ARG A 47 -12.41 -7.59 6.49
C ARG A 47 -13.49 -6.96 5.60
N ARG A 48 -14.27 -6.02 6.13
CA ARG A 48 -15.31 -5.32 5.38
C ARG A 48 -14.71 -4.57 4.18
N LEU A 49 -13.62 -3.83 4.40
CA LEU A 49 -12.91 -3.09 3.34
C LEU A 49 -12.27 -4.04 2.32
N GLY A 50 -11.61 -5.11 2.80
CA GLY A 50 -11.04 -6.14 1.95
C GLY A 50 -12.07 -6.80 1.03
N GLN A 51 -13.26 -7.13 1.54
CA GLN A 51 -14.35 -7.70 0.75
C GLN A 51 -14.97 -6.69 -0.21
N GLN A 52 -15.29 -5.48 0.28
CA GLN A 52 -15.97 -4.44 -0.51
C GLN A 52 -15.12 -3.98 -1.70
N PHE A 53 -13.80 -3.88 -1.51
CA PHE A 53 -12.92 -3.33 -2.53
C PHE A 53 -11.96 -4.36 -3.13
N SER A 54 -12.01 -5.62 -2.73
CA SER A 54 -10.97 -6.61 -3.08
C SER A 54 -9.56 -6.07 -2.76
N ALA A 55 -9.44 -5.37 -1.63
CA ALA A 55 -8.23 -4.66 -1.22
C ALA A 55 -7.22 -5.61 -0.58
N TYR A 56 -5.95 -5.39 -0.86
CA TYR A 56 -4.81 -6.12 -0.28
C TYR A 56 -4.26 -5.40 0.94
N ALA A 57 -4.38 -4.07 0.97
CA ALA A 57 -3.92 -3.23 2.07
C ALA A 57 -4.82 -2.00 2.24
N VAL A 58 -4.81 -1.48 3.47
CA VAL A 58 -5.46 -0.23 3.87
C VAL A 58 -4.38 0.72 4.41
N GLU A 59 -4.45 2.00 4.07
CA GLU A 59 -3.54 3.04 4.56
C GLU A 59 -4.22 4.42 4.43
N MET A 60 -3.49 5.53 4.56
CA MET A 60 -4.11 6.85 4.74
C MET A 60 -3.84 7.84 3.59
N GLU A 61 -2.80 7.64 2.78
CA GLU A 61 -2.31 8.67 1.84
C GLU A 61 -2.36 8.27 0.35
N GLY A 62 -2.29 6.98 0.04
CA GLY A 62 -2.02 6.45 -1.30
C GLY A 62 -3.00 6.96 -2.37
N ALA A 63 -4.29 6.97 -2.08
CA ALA A 63 -5.32 7.47 -3.00
C ALA A 63 -5.28 8.99 -3.15
N ALA A 64 -4.89 9.74 -2.11
CA ALA A 64 -4.72 11.19 -2.21
C ALA A 64 -3.51 11.57 -3.10
N ILE A 65 -2.41 10.84 -2.95
CA ILE A 65 -1.23 10.95 -3.81
C ILE A 65 -1.58 10.57 -5.25
N ALA A 66 -2.22 9.42 -5.44
CA ALA A 66 -2.63 8.91 -6.75
C ALA A 66 -3.63 9.84 -7.45
N HIS A 67 -4.57 10.42 -6.70
CA HIS A 67 -5.51 11.41 -7.23
C HIS A 67 -4.79 12.66 -7.72
N THR A 68 -3.85 13.19 -6.93
CA THR A 68 -3.04 14.34 -7.33
C THR A 68 -2.21 14.05 -8.58
N ALA A 69 -1.56 12.89 -8.65
CA ALA A 69 -0.81 12.45 -9.83
C ALA A 69 -1.71 12.32 -11.07
N TYR A 70 -2.89 11.72 -10.91
CA TYR A 70 -3.89 11.57 -11.96
C TYR A 70 -4.35 12.92 -12.52
N LEU A 71 -4.62 13.91 -11.66
CA LEU A 71 -5.01 15.26 -12.10
C LEU A 71 -3.91 15.98 -12.91
N ASN A 72 -2.64 15.64 -12.65
CA ASN A 72 -1.50 16.25 -13.30
C ASN A 72 -0.92 15.40 -14.45
N ASN A 73 -1.54 14.28 -14.81
CA ASN A 73 -1.03 13.32 -15.79
C ASN A 73 0.40 12.83 -15.49
N ILE A 74 0.72 12.64 -14.21
CA ILE A 74 2.01 12.13 -13.75
C ILE A 74 1.88 10.61 -13.48
N PRO A 75 2.72 9.75 -14.08
CA PRO A 75 2.71 8.32 -13.79
C PRO A 75 3.10 8.07 -12.33
N PHE A 76 2.47 7.11 -11.68
CA PHE A 76 2.71 6.80 -10.27
C PHE A 76 2.64 5.30 -10.00
N VAL A 77 3.26 4.88 -8.89
CA VAL A 77 3.07 3.57 -8.26
C VAL A 77 3.06 3.76 -6.75
N ILE A 78 2.18 3.05 -6.05
CA ILE A 78 2.13 3.05 -4.58
C ILE A 78 2.70 1.73 -4.09
N ILE A 79 3.79 1.81 -3.33
CA ILE A 79 4.46 0.67 -2.71
C ILE A 79 4.21 0.74 -1.21
N ARG A 80 3.77 -0.37 -0.62
CA ARG A 80 3.54 -0.50 0.83
C ARG A 80 4.15 -1.79 1.34
N SER A 81 4.88 -1.69 2.45
CA SER A 81 5.29 -2.83 3.26
C SER A 81 4.35 -2.93 4.45
N ILE A 82 3.81 -4.13 4.70
CA ILE A 82 2.82 -4.35 5.75
C ILE A 82 3.50 -4.29 7.12
N SER A 83 3.00 -3.43 8.00
CA SER A 83 3.48 -3.24 9.38
C SER A 83 2.61 -3.95 10.42
N ASP A 84 1.37 -4.27 10.09
CA ASP A 84 0.38 -4.85 10.99
C ASP A 84 -0.77 -5.48 10.19
N ASN A 85 -1.61 -6.28 10.86
CA ASN A 85 -2.70 -7.01 10.22
C ASN A 85 -4.07 -6.34 10.37
N ALA A 86 -4.16 -5.14 10.95
CA ALA A 86 -5.42 -4.47 11.25
C ALA A 86 -6.43 -5.36 12.02
N ASP A 87 -5.97 -6.17 12.97
CA ASP A 87 -6.73 -7.28 13.58
C ASP A 87 -6.99 -7.12 15.09
N GLY A 88 -6.96 -5.89 15.60
CA GLY A 88 -7.14 -5.53 17.01
C GLY A 88 -5.83 -5.23 17.73
N ASN A 89 -4.70 -5.72 17.23
CA ASN A 89 -3.35 -5.44 17.77
C ASN A 89 -2.55 -4.43 16.93
N ALA A 90 -3.20 -3.82 15.94
CA ALA A 90 -2.57 -2.99 14.90
C ALA A 90 -1.59 -1.94 15.45
N THR A 91 -1.95 -1.24 16.53
CA THR A 91 -1.09 -0.21 17.13
C THR A 91 0.18 -0.79 17.74
N SER A 92 0.08 -1.94 18.42
CA SER A 92 1.23 -2.64 19.00
C SER A 92 2.15 -3.16 17.90
N ASP A 93 1.57 -3.85 16.92
CA ASP A 93 2.29 -4.43 15.78
C ASP A 93 3.00 -3.35 14.97
N PHE A 94 2.30 -2.25 14.68
CA PHE A 94 2.88 -1.10 13.99
C PHE A 94 4.15 -0.60 14.69
N ASN A 95 4.10 -0.38 16.01
CA ASN A 95 5.25 0.08 16.78
C ASN A 95 6.42 -0.92 16.73
N LEU A 96 6.14 -2.22 16.69
CA LEU A 96 7.15 -3.26 16.62
C LEU A 96 7.79 -3.37 15.22
N PHE A 97 6.98 -3.26 14.17
CA PHE A 97 7.38 -3.64 12.81
C PHE A 97 7.61 -2.47 11.86
N VAL A 98 7.19 -1.24 12.19
CA VAL A 98 7.33 -0.07 11.31
C VAL A 98 8.76 0.11 10.82
N LYS A 99 9.76 -0.04 11.71
CA LYS A 99 11.18 0.08 11.33
C LYS A 99 11.59 -0.96 10.28
N LYS A 100 11.14 -2.21 10.44
CA LYS A 100 11.41 -3.29 9.48
C LYS A 100 10.69 -3.02 8.16
N ALA A 101 9.41 -2.65 8.22
CA ALA A 101 8.61 -2.32 7.04
C ALA A 101 9.20 -1.14 6.25
N SER A 102 9.70 -0.09 6.94
CA SER A 102 10.37 1.04 6.29
C SER A 102 11.66 0.62 5.57
N ILE A 103 12.45 -0.29 6.15
CA ILE A 103 13.68 -0.80 5.50
C ILE A 103 13.33 -1.58 4.23
N VAL A 104 12.34 -2.49 4.31
CA VAL A 104 11.88 -3.27 3.14
C VAL A 104 11.40 -2.34 2.03
N SER A 105 10.52 -1.39 2.35
CA SER A 105 10.04 -0.39 1.38
C SER A 105 11.18 0.42 0.76
N SER A 106 12.13 0.87 1.59
CA SER A 106 13.29 1.64 1.12
C SER A 106 14.19 0.85 0.18
N ASN A 107 14.33 -0.47 0.38
CA ASN A 107 15.17 -1.30 -0.48
C ASN A 107 14.59 -1.47 -1.88
N ILE A 108 13.26 -1.38 -2.03
CA ILE A 108 12.59 -1.44 -3.33
C ILE A 108 12.79 -0.13 -4.11
N VAL A 109 12.86 1.02 -3.43
CA VAL A 109 12.90 2.35 -4.08
C VAL A 109 14.32 2.83 -4.40
N LYS A 110 15.33 2.43 -3.61
CA LYS A 110 16.69 2.98 -3.70
C LYS A 110 17.53 2.50 -4.91
N LYS A 111 17.08 1.49 -5.64
CA LYS A 111 17.83 0.87 -6.74
C LYS A 111 17.00 0.89 -8.02
#